data_AF-A0A6G9WAK2-F1
#
_entry.id   AF-A0A6G9WAK2-F1
#
_cell.length_a   1.000
_cell.length_b   1.000
_cell.length_c   1.000
_cell.angle_alpha   90.00
_cell.angle_beta   90.00
_cell.angle_gamma   90.00
#
_symmetry.space_group_name_H-M   'P 1'
#
loop_
_entity.id
_entity.type
_entity.pdbx_description
1 polymer ?
#
loop_
_entity_poly.entity_id
_entity_poly.type
_entity_poly.pdbx_seq_one_letter_code
_entity_poly.pdbx_strand_id
1 'polypeptide(L)'
;MTSPPRHHPSERAIAIRYQQLSAEVKALQRQCYALATLRLRAAVDANGTGRGLAVVSDIDETILDNTAVMAHAMTLGEHLDGFETWKMWEREGTPHLLPGASDFFHLADRLGVTIFYVSDRFEENKLATIATLSRLGLPQVHADQVLLFGPPKAERRAAVERDHRIILHLGDTLHDFHGCFAGVTLEEQHQLASDHADRFGEDWIVFPNAAHGTWMEAELRPWEAPKPR
;
A
#
# COMPACT_ATOMS: atom_id res chain seq x y z
N MET A 1 -33.62 -10.46 12.98
CA MET A 1 -32.22 -10.74 13.37
C MET A 1 -31.57 -11.44 12.19
N THR A 2 -31.04 -10.68 11.24
CA THR A 2 -30.19 -11.22 10.19
C THR A 2 -28.85 -11.54 10.83
N SER A 3 -28.43 -12.80 10.80
CA SER A 3 -27.08 -13.17 11.21
C SER A 3 -26.07 -12.32 10.43
N PRO A 4 -24.98 -11.83 11.07
CA PRO A 4 -23.93 -11.16 10.31
C PRO A 4 -23.39 -12.11 9.24
N PRO A 5 -22.99 -11.60 8.06
CA PRO A 5 -22.35 -12.43 7.05
C PRO A 5 -21.13 -13.08 7.70
N ARG A 6 -21.11 -14.41 7.77
CA ARG A 6 -19.92 -15.16 8.13
C ARG A 6 -19.05 -15.18 6.89
N HIS A 7 -17.99 -14.37 6.86
CA HIS A 7 -16.96 -14.50 5.82
C HIS A 7 -16.45 -15.93 5.85
N HIS A 8 -16.58 -16.64 4.74
CA HIS A 8 -16.13 -18.02 4.73
C HIS A 8 -14.59 -18.03 4.71
N PRO A 9 -13.93 -18.84 5.56
CA PRO A 9 -12.46 -19.01 5.53
C PRO A 9 -11.90 -19.31 4.13
N SER A 10 -12.72 -19.86 3.22
CA SER A 10 -12.38 -20.09 1.82
C SER A 10 -12.21 -18.81 0.97
N GLU A 11 -12.94 -17.73 1.25
CA GLU A 11 -12.84 -16.47 0.51
C GLU A 11 -11.50 -15.77 0.79
N ARG A 12 -11.14 -15.67 2.08
CA ARG A 12 -9.82 -15.17 2.50
C ARG A 12 -8.68 -16.03 1.94
N ALA A 13 -8.87 -17.34 1.83
CA ALA A 13 -7.89 -18.24 1.23
C ALA A 13 -7.57 -17.91 -0.23
N ILE A 14 -8.59 -17.59 -1.03
CA ILE A 14 -8.41 -17.27 -2.45
C ILE A 14 -7.69 -15.93 -2.60
N ALA A 15 -8.10 -14.92 -1.83
CA ALA A 15 -7.43 -13.62 -1.75
C ALA A 15 -5.94 -13.75 -1.43
N ILE A 16 -5.59 -14.46 -0.36
CA ILE A 16 -4.20 -14.66 0.06
C ILE A 16 -3.43 -15.48 -0.98
N ARG A 17 -4.02 -16.53 -1.58
CA ARG A 17 -3.36 -17.28 -2.67
C ARG A 17 -3.05 -16.38 -3.87
N TYR A 18 -3.99 -15.51 -4.27
CA TYR A 18 -3.74 -14.56 -5.34
C TYR A 18 -2.60 -13.60 -4.98
N GLN A 19 -2.65 -12.96 -3.81
CA GLN A 19 -1.65 -11.98 -3.36
C GLN A 19 -0.25 -12.59 -3.13
N GLN A 20 -0.21 -13.80 -2.58
CA GLN A 20 1.03 -14.47 -2.17
C GLN A 20 1.67 -15.27 -3.30
N LEU A 21 0.88 -16.02 -4.07
CA LEU A 21 1.38 -17.08 -4.96
C LEU A 21 1.15 -16.82 -6.45
N SER A 22 0.24 -15.93 -6.85
CA SER A 22 0.00 -15.70 -8.27
C SER A 22 1.20 -15.04 -8.94
N ALA A 23 1.56 -15.49 -10.13
CA ALA A 23 2.60 -14.81 -10.92
C ALA A 23 2.09 -13.45 -11.42
N GLU A 24 0.77 -13.35 -11.61
CA GLU A 24 0.04 -12.18 -12.07
C GLU A 24 0.21 -11.01 -11.12
N VAL A 25 0.02 -11.18 -9.80
CA VAL A 25 0.21 -10.09 -8.84
C VAL A 25 1.67 -9.64 -8.80
N LYS A 26 2.62 -10.58 -8.89
CA LYS A 26 4.06 -10.24 -8.92
C LYS A 26 4.40 -9.49 -10.21
N ALA A 27 3.79 -9.83 -11.33
CA ALA A 27 3.94 -9.09 -12.59
C ALA A 27 3.31 -7.69 -12.52
N LEU A 28 2.13 -7.56 -11.93
CA LEU A 28 1.47 -6.26 -11.69
C LEU A 28 2.31 -5.37 -10.77
N GLN A 29 2.85 -5.89 -9.68
CA GLN A 29 3.77 -5.16 -8.79
C GLN A 29 4.99 -4.63 -9.55
N ARG A 30 5.61 -5.45 -10.42
CA ARG A 30 6.69 -5.00 -11.31
C ARG A 30 6.22 -3.92 -12.28
N GLN A 31 5.03 -4.06 -12.85
CA GLN A 31 4.46 -3.07 -13.76
C GLN A 31 4.24 -1.73 -13.06
N CYS A 32 3.74 -1.73 -11.82
CA CYS A 32 3.58 -0.53 -11.00
C CYS A 32 4.93 0.16 -10.78
N TYR A 33 5.98 -0.56 -10.37
CA TYR A 33 7.30 0.02 -10.20
C TYR A 33 7.98 0.44 -11.52
N ALA A 34 7.71 -0.25 -12.62
CA ALA A 34 8.19 0.16 -13.95
C ALA A 34 7.54 1.50 -14.36
N LEU A 35 6.22 1.65 -14.17
CA LEU A 35 5.51 2.89 -14.41
C LEU A 35 5.99 4.01 -13.48
N ALA A 36 6.10 3.74 -12.17
CA ALA A 36 6.63 4.68 -11.20
C ALA A 36 8.03 5.17 -11.59
N THR A 37 8.89 4.28 -12.08
CA THR A 37 10.24 4.62 -12.56
C THR A 37 10.19 5.57 -13.76
N LEU A 38 9.28 5.37 -14.71
CA LEU A 38 9.11 6.27 -15.85
C LEU A 38 8.67 7.66 -15.38
N ARG A 39 7.70 7.72 -14.45
CA ARG A 39 7.18 8.98 -13.90
C ARG A 39 8.20 9.73 -13.06
N LEU A 40 8.96 9.01 -12.23
CA LEU A 40 10.07 9.55 -11.45
C LEU A 40 11.09 10.25 -12.34
N ARG A 41 11.55 9.57 -13.40
CA ARG A 41 12.54 10.13 -14.34
C ARG A 41 11.99 11.37 -15.03
N ALA A 42 10.77 11.30 -15.56
CA ALA A 42 10.13 12.43 -16.23
C ALA A 42 9.99 13.65 -15.29
N ALA A 43 9.58 13.44 -14.04
CA ALA A 43 9.45 14.51 -13.06
C ALA A 43 10.79 15.12 -12.65
N VAL A 44 11.84 14.29 -12.49
CA VAL A 44 13.20 14.76 -12.20
C VAL A 44 13.78 15.55 -13.38
N ASP A 45 13.62 15.04 -14.61
CA ASP A 45 14.10 15.70 -15.82
C ASP A 45 13.40 17.05 -16.04
N ALA A 46 12.07 17.11 -15.84
CA ALA A 46 11.30 18.34 -15.92
C ALA A 46 11.70 19.37 -14.84
N ASN A 47 12.18 18.90 -13.68
CA ASN A 47 12.69 19.78 -12.61
C ASN A 47 14.17 20.15 -12.78
N GLY A 48 14.90 19.43 -13.66
CA GLY A 48 16.36 19.53 -13.83
C GLY A 48 17.19 18.88 -12.71
N THR A 49 16.58 18.49 -11.59
CA THR A 49 17.22 17.83 -10.45
C THR A 49 16.17 17.15 -9.57
N GLY A 50 16.54 16.09 -8.84
CA GLY A 50 15.66 15.51 -7.81
C GLY A 50 15.58 16.34 -6.53
N ARG A 51 16.50 17.29 -6.32
CA ARG A 51 16.55 18.09 -5.09
C ARG A 51 15.26 18.89 -4.91
N GLY A 52 14.66 18.79 -3.71
CA GLY A 52 13.40 19.43 -3.37
C GLY A 52 12.16 18.68 -3.86
N LEU A 53 12.33 17.55 -4.54
CA LEU A 53 11.25 16.62 -4.87
C LEU A 53 11.15 15.53 -3.79
N ALA A 54 9.96 14.95 -3.65
CA ALA A 54 9.74 13.81 -2.78
C ALA A 54 8.90 12.71 -3.45
N VAL A 55 9.20 11.47 -3.08
CA VAL A 55 8.26 10.35 -3.24
C VAL A 55 7.71 10.00 -1.87
N VAL A 56 6.38 9.86 -1.80
CA VAL A 56 5.70 9.31 -0.63
C VAL A 56 5.24 7.90 -0.98
N SER A 57 5.54 6.93 -0.13
CA SER A 57 5.11 5.55 -0.28
C SER A 57 4.47 5.04 0.99
N ASP A 58 3.37 4.31 0.86
CA ASP A 58 2.98 3.35 1.89
C ASP A 58 4.04 2.23 2.04
N ILE A 59 4.00 1.49 3.14
CA ILE A 59 4.92 0.38 3.44
C ILE A 59 4.28 -0.97 3.12
N ASP A 60 3.08 -1.25 3.62
CA ASP A 60 2.51 -2.60 3.62
C ASP A 60 1.76 -2.87 2.32
N GLU A 61 1.99 -4.02 1.68
CA GLU A 61 1.46 -4.36 0.35
C GLU A 61 1.81 -3.36 -0.79
N THR A 62 2.68 -2.40 -0.50
CA THR A 62 3.29 -1.46 -1.46
C THR A 62 4.80 -1.65 -1.56
N ILE A 63 5.49 -1.77 -0.42
CA ILE A 63 6.94 -2.05 -0.34
C ILE A 63 7.18 -3.45 0.22
N LEU A 64 6.49 -3.80 1.28
CA LEU A 64 6.63 -5.05 2.02
C LEU A 64 5.49 -6.01 1.66
N ASP A 65 5.84 -7.26 1.43
CA ASP A 65 4.90 -8.37 1.37
C ASP A 65 4.66 -8.91 2.78
N ASN A 66 3.45 -8.72 3.30
CA ASN A 66 3.03 -9.24 4.60
C ASN A 66 2.08 -10.44 4.48
N THR A 67 1.95 -11.05 3.30
CA THR A 67 1.02 -12.17 3.09
C THR A 67 1.30 -13.37 4.00
N ALA A 68 2.53 -13.50 4.52
CA ALA A 68 2.89 -14.54 5.48
C ALA A 68 2.11 -14.44 6.80
N VAL A 69 1.92 -13.24 7.37
CA VAL A 69 1.11 -13.07 8.59
C VAL A 69 -0.37 -13.28 8.30
N MET A 70 -0.84 -12.88 7.12
CA MET A 70 -2.23 -13.12 6.68
C MET A 70 -2.51 -14.63 6.54
N ALA A 71 -1.58 -15.36 5.92
CA ALA A 71 -1.65 -16.82 5.83
C ALA A 71 -1.55 -17.48 7.22
N HIS A 72 -0.74 -16.94 8.13
CA HIS A 72 -0.68 -17.43 9.50
C HIS A 72 -2.00 -17.21 10.25
N ALA A 73 -2.60 -16.03 10.16
CA ALA A 73 -3.89 -15.71 10.78
C ALA A 73 -4.99 -16.70 10.36
N MET A 74 -5.00 -17.14 9.09
CA MET A 74 -5.91 -18.19 8.62
C MET A 74 -5.75 -19.53 9.35
N THR A 75 -4.55 -19.89 9.80
CA THR A 75 -4.30 -21.16 10.52
C THR A 75 -4.81 -21.12 11.96
N LEU A 76 -4.96 -19.93 12.53
CA LEU A 76 -5.37 -19.73 13.92
C LEU A 76 -6.90 -19.63 14.10
N GLY A 77 -7.65 -19.53 12.99
CA GLY A 77 -9.10 -19.29 13.01
C GLY A 77 -9.48 -17.83 13.30
N GLU A 78 -10.77 -17.50 13.12
CA GLU A 78 -11.31 -16.12 13.18
C GLU A 78 -11.05 -15.35 14.49
N HIS A 79 -10.60 -16.02 15.56
CA HIS A 79 -10.45 -15.43 16.90
C HIS A 79 -9.06 -14.84 17.19
N LEU A 80 -8.08 -15.03 16.30
CA LEU A 80 -6.68 -14.56 16.48
C LEU A 80 -6.17 -13.73 15.30
N ASP A 81 -7.03 -13.49 14.30
CA ASP A 81 -6.84 -12.48 13.27
C ASP A 81 -7.12 -11.11 13.93
N GLY A 82 -6.08 -10.37 14.27
CA GLY A 82 -6.25 -9.17 15.08
C GLY A 82 -4.99 -8.34 15.22
N PHE A 83 -5.19 -7.12 15.73
CA PHE A 83 -4.16 -6.11 15.92
C PHE A 83 -2.92 -6.61 16.67
N GLU A 84 -3.06 -7.55 17.61
CA GLU A 84 -1.93 -8.09 18.38
C GLU A 84 -1.01 -8.99 17.53
N THR A 85 -1.59 -9.83 16.66
CA THR A 85 -0.81 -10.66 15.73
C THR A 85 -0.07 -9.77 14.73
N TRP A 86 -0.73 -8.73 14.22
CA TRP A 86 -0.10 -7.76 13.31
C TRP A 86 1.01 -6.96 14.00
N LYS A 87 0.76 -6.48 15.21
CA LYS A 87 1.74 -5.76 16.03
C LYS A 87 2.97 -6.62 16.35
N MET A 88 2.76 -7.91 16.64
CA MET A 88 3.85 -8.88 16.79
C MET A 88 4.61 -9.06 15.46
N TRP A 89 3.90 -9.18 14.34
CA TRP A 89 4.51 -9.29 13.01
C TRP A 89 5.36 -8.08 12.63
N GLU A 90 4.93 -6.86 12.93
CA GLU A 90 5.74 -5.66 12.70
C GLU A 90 7.06 -5.67 13.48
N ARG A 91 7.07 -6.31 14.66
CA ARG A 91 8.26 -6.42 15.53
C ARG A 91 9.18 -7.58 15.17
N GLU A 92 8.60 -8.74 14.88
CA GLU A 92 9.29 -10.03 14.86
C GLU A 92 9.23 -10.72 13.49
N GLY A 93 8.37 -10.20 12.60
CA GLY A 93 8.17 -10.73 11.26
C GLY A 93 9.35 -10.51 10.33
N THR A 94 9.38 -11.32 9.28
CA THR A 94 10.41 -11.26 8.25
C THR A 94 9.76 -11.04 6.88
N PRO A 95 9.12 -9.88 6.65
CA PRO A 95 8.58 -9.56 5.34
C PRO A 95 9.73 -9.44 4.32
N HIS A 96 9.38 -9.57 3.04
CA HIS A 96 10.30 -9.33 1.93
C HIS A 96 9.80 -8.17 1.07
N LEU A 97 10.70 -7.61 0.26
CA LEU A 97 10.32 -6.54 -0.66
C LEU A 97 9.40 -7.05 -1.76
N LEU A 98 8.49 -6.18 -2.22
CA LEU A 98 7.77 -6.40 -3.46
C LEU A 98 8.74 -6.34 -4.66
N PRO A 99 8.48 -7.11 -5.73
CA PRO A 99 9.31 -7.10 -6.93
C PRO A 99 9.41 -5.70 -7.55
N GLY A 100 10.63 -5.16 -7.66
CA GLY A 100 10.92 -3.85 -8.24
C GLY A 100 11.06 -2.70 -7.23
N ALA A 101 10.65 -2.90 -5.97
CA ALA A 101 10.73 -1.87 -4.94
C ALA A 101 12.17 -1.39 -4.72
N SER A 102 13.10 -2.32 -4.47
CA SER A 102 14.51 -1.99 -4.20
C SER A 102 15.11 -1.14 -5.32
N ASP A 103 14.91 -1.53 -6.59
CA ASP A 103 15.47 -0.81 -7.74
C ASP A 103 14.90 0.61 -7.87
N PHE A 104 13.60 0.76 -7.66
CA PHE A 104 12.92 2.06 -7.71
C PHE A 104 13.42 3.01 -6.62
N PHE A 105 13.43 2.59 -5.35
CA PHE A 105 13.83 3.48 -4.26
C PHE A 105 15.31 3.86 -4.33
N HIS A 106 16.20 2.92 -4.71
CA HIS A 106 17.61 3.27 -4.95
C HIS A 106 17.80 4.20 -6.14
N LEU A 107 16.94 4.12 -7.17
CA LEU A 107 16.98 5.09 -8.26
C LEU A 107 16.54 6.48 -7.79
N ALA A 108 15.45 6.58 -7.03
CA ALA A 108 14.98 7.85 -6.46
C ALA A 108 16.07 8.51 -5.60
N ASP A 109 16.72 7.72 -4.73
CA ASP A 109 17.84 8.16 -3.90
C ASP A 109 19.02 8.68 -4.74
N ARG A 110 19.46 7.91 -5.75
CA ARG A 110 20.54 8.34 -6.67
C ARG A 110 20.21 9.60 -7.47
N LEU A 111 18.94 9.84 -7.77
CA LEU A 111 18.48 11.04 -8.46
C LEU A 111 18.35 12.25 -7.52
N GLY A 112 18.57 12.06 -6.21
CA GLY A 112 18.49 13.11 -5.20
C GLY A 112 17.07 13.44 -4.78
N VAL A 113 16.10 12.56 -5.02
CA VAL A 113 14.71 12.69 -4.58
C VAL A 113 14.58 12.20 -3.14
N THR A 114 13.94 12.98 -2.29
CA THR A 114 13.70 12.61 -0.89
C THR A 114 12.62 11.52 -0.81
N ILE A 115 12.83 10.49 0.00
CA ILE A 115 11.87 9.39 0.18
C ILE A 115 11.22 9.51 1.55
N PHE A 116 9.88 9.43 1.58
CA PHE A 116 9.10 9.33 2.79
C PHE A 116 8.28 8.05 2.79
N TYR A 117 8.42 7.28 3.87
CA TYR A 117 7.67 6.05 4.14
C TYR A 117 6.52 6.40 5.10
N VAL A 118 5.30 6.54 4.56
CA VAL A 118 4.11 6.99 5.30
C VAL A 118 3.14 5.82 5.45
N SER A 119 3.07 5.25 6.64
CA SER A 119 2.36 3.99 6.88
C SER A 119 1.50 4.03 8.13
N ASP A 120 0.48 3.19 8.20
CA ASP A 120 -0.35 3.01 9.39
C ASP A 120 0.10 1.86 10.30
N ARG A 121 1.34 1.39 10.13
CA ARG A 121 2.04 0.61 11.16
C ARG A 121 2.06 1.36 12.50
N PHE A 122 2.15 0.63 13.61
CA PHE A 122 2.06 1.23 14.92
C PHE A 122 3.30 2.09 15.25
N GLU A 123 3.10 3.29 15.81
CA GLU A 123 4.22 4.16 16.22
C GLU A 123 5.10 3.51 17.29
N GLU A 124 4.53 2.70 18.18
CA GLU A 124 5.30 1.92 19.17
C GLU A 124 6.27 0.90 18.52
N ASN A 125 6.01 0.52 17.27
CA ASN A 125 6.84 -0.37 16.48
C ASN A 125 7.81 0.37 15.54
N LYS A 126 7.93 1.70 15.65
CA LYS A 126 8.74 2.52 14.74
C LYS A 126 10.19 2.05 14.58
N LEU A 127 10.84 1.71 15.69
CA LEU A 127 12.22 1.20 15.65
C LEU A 127 12.32 -0.16 14.93
N ALA A 128 11.34 -1.04 15.11
CA ALA A 128 11.31 -2.32 14.42
C ALA A 128 11.03 -2.17 12.92
N THR A 129 10.15 -1.23 12.55
CA THR A 129 9.90 -0.89 11.14
C THR A 129 11.15 -0.31 10.47
N ILE A 130 11.82 0.66 11.10
CA ILE A 130 13.10 1.21 10.62
C ILE A 130 14.15 0.10 10.46
N ALA A 131 14.29 -0.78 11.46
CA ALA A 131 15.24 -1.88 11.39
C ALA A 131 14.91 -2.84 10.24
N THR A 132 13.63 -3.11 10.00
CA THR A 132 13.17 -3.98 8.90
C THR A 132 13.48 -3.36 7.53
N LEU A 133 13.09 -2.11 7.29
CA LEU A 133 13.36 -1.42 6.03
C LEU A 133 14.88 -1.30 5.77
N SER A 134 15.66 -1.00 6.82
CA SER A 134 17.13 -0.91 6.73
C SER A 134 17.76 -2.27 6.41
N ARG A 135 17.30 -3.36 7.07
CA ARG A 135 17.78 -4.72 6.82
C ARG A 135 17.46 -5.18 5.40
N LEU A 136 16.35 -4.73 4.83
CA LEU A 136 15.98 -4.98 3.44
C LEU A 136 16.71 -4.05 2.46
N GLY A 137 17.57 -3.16 2.94
CA GLY A 137 18.44 -2.33 2.14
C GLY A 137 17.74 -1.17 1.46
N LEU A 138 16.62 -0.67 2.00
CA LEU A 138 16.02 0.56 1.46
C LEU A 138 16.85 1.79 1.85
N PRO A 139 16.95 2.80 0.96
CA PRO A 139 17.66 4.04 1.24
C PRO A 139 16.85 4.98 2.12
N GLN A 140 17.50 6.00 2.70
CA GLN A 140 16.83 7.09 3.43
C GLN A 140 15.88 6.64 4.55
N VAL A 141 16.21 5.53 5.22
CA VAL A 141 15.41 5.01 6.34
C VAL A 141 15.83 5.73 7.62
N HIS A 142 15.24 6.90 7.86
CA HIS A 142 15.48 7.73 9.03
C HIS A 142 14.19 8.04 9.77
N ALA A 143 14.28 8.36 11.07
CA ALA A 143 13.11 8.59 11.92
C ALA A 143 12.17 9.70 11.40
N ASP A 144 12.72 10.71 10.75
CA ASP A 144 11.96 11.84 10.18
C ASP A 144 11.35 11.52 8.80
N GLN A 145 11.79 10.42 8.17
CA GLN A 145 11.30 9.95 6.87
C GLN A 145 10.36 8.76 7.01
N VAL A 146 10.36 8.09 8.16
CA VAL A 146 9.43 7.01 8.50
C VAL A 146 8.31 7.57 9.39
N LEU A 147 7.20 7.93 8.76
CA LEU A 147 6.05 8.58 9.38
C LEU A 147 4.92 7.54 9.61
N LEU A 148 4.88 6.95 10.80
CA LEU A 148 3.92 5.89 11.11
C LEU A 148 2.57 6.43 11.61
N PHE A 149 1.72 5.53 12.11
CA PHE A 149 0.37 5.85 12.55
C PHE A 149 0.35 6.92 13.65
N GLY A 150 -0.59 7.86 13.52
CA GLY A 150 -0.75 9.00 14.40
C GLY A 150 -1.82 9.93 13.82
N PRO A 151 -1.48 11.14 13.33
CA PRO A 151 -2.39 11.94 12.52
C PRO A 151 -2.80 11.19 11.23
N PRO A 152 -3.92 11.55 10.57
CA PRO A 152 -4.28 11.04 9.25
C PRO A 152 -3.14 11.14 8.23
N LYS A 153 -3.03 10.20 7.28
CA LYS A 153 -1.97 10.24 6.25
C LYS A 153 -1.98 11.55 5.45
N ALA A 154 -3.14 12.17 5.28
CA ALA A 154 -3.26 13.49 4.66
C ALA A 154 -2.45 14.57 5.40
N GLU A 155 -2.48 14.59 6.73
CA GLU A 155 -1.70 15.55 7.52
C GLU A 155 -0.20 15.25 7.48
N ARG A 156 0.18 13.96 7.49
CA ARG A 156 1.57 13.52 7.32
C ARG A 156 2.12 13.90 5.94
N ARG A 157 1.34 13.74 4.87
CA ARG A 157 1.68 14.22 3.52
C ARG A 157 1.80 15.74 3.46
N ALA A 158 0.83 16.46 4.03
CA ALA A 158 0.88 17.92 4.10
C ALA A 158 2.12 18.43 4.84
N ALA A 159 2.66 17.66 5.81
CA ALA A 159 3.93 17.99 6.46
C ALA A 159 5.13 17.86 5.52
N VAL A 160 5.16 16.84 4.66
CA VAL A 160 6.17 16.67 3.61
C VAL A 160 6.10 17.82 2.60
N GLU A 161 4.89 18.22 2.20
CA GLU A 161 4.63 19.27 1.21
C GLU A 161 5.11 20.67 1.64
N ARG A 162 5.39 20.89 2.93
CA ARG A 162 5.94 22.16 3.41
C ARG A 162 7.33 22.45 2.86
N ASP A 163 8.14 21.41 2.72
CA ASP A 163 9.56 21.52 2.35
C ASP A 163 9.90 20.82 1.02
N HIS A 164 8.98 20.00 0.49
CA HIS A 164 9.19 19.21 -0.71
C HIS A 164 7.99 19.27 -1.66
N ARG A 165 8.24 19.20 -2.98
CA ARG A 165 7.20 18.89 -3.95
C ARG A 165 7.06 17.38 -4.07
N ILE A 166 5.96 16.82 -3.60
CA ILE A 166 5.67 15.40 -3.81
C ILE A 166 5.37 15.18 -5.31
N ILE A 167 6.10 14.26 -5.93
CA ILE A 167 5.96 13.93 -7.36
C ILE A 167 5.32 12.57 -7.60
N LEU A 168 5.35 11.69 -6.60
CA LEU A 168 4.72 10.38 -6.66
C LEU A 168 4.17 9.99 -5.30
N HIS A 169 2.98 9.41 -5.33
CA HIS A 169 2.36 8.67 -4.25
C HIS A 169 2.28 7.19 -4.66
N LEU A 170 2.85 6.31 -3.85
CA LEU A 170 2.78 4.87 -4.03
C LEU A 170 1.93 4.28 -2.89
N GLY A 171 0.96 3.44 -3.23
CA GLY A 171 0.07 2.87 -2.24
C GLY A 171 -0.82 1.76 -2.82
N ASP A 172 -1.42 0.97 -1.95
CA ASP A 172 -2.38 -0.08 -2.31
C ASP A 172 -3.82 0.28 -1.87
N THR A 173 -3.98 1.32 -1.04
CA THR A 173 -5.27 1.82 -0.59
C THR A 173 -5.48 3.30 -0.94
N LEU A 174 -6.70 3.69 -1.29
CA LEU A 174 -6.96 4.99 -1.93
C LEU A 174 -6.58 6.20 -1.06
N HIS A 175 -6.63 6.05 0.26
CA HIS A 175 -6.27 7.13 1.18
C HIS A 175 -4.75 7.37 1.30
N ASP A 176 -3.91 6.52 0.67
CA ASP A 176 -2.49 6.76 0.46
C ASP A 176 -2.23 7.94 -0.47
N PHE A 177 -3.16 8.18 -1.40
CA PHE A 177 -3.03 9.19 -2.44
C PHE A 177 -3.64 10.53 -2.01
N HIS A 178 -4.83 10.52 -1.42
CA HIS A 178 -5.53 11.76 -1.08
C HIS A 178 -6.46 11.61 0.14
N GLY A 179 -6.65 12.72 0.87
CA GLY A 179 -7.47 12.74 2.09
C GLY A 179 -8.97 12.53 1.85
N CYS A 180 -9.46 12.81 0.63
CA CYS A 180 -10.88 12.62 0.28
C CYS A 180 -11.34 11.16 0.36
N PHE A 181 -10.41 10.20 0.27
CA PHE A 181 -10.72 8.77 0.38
C PHE A 181 -10.76 8.27 1.83
N ALA A 182 -10.41 9.10 2.82
CA ALA A 182 -10.41 8.69 4.21
C ALA A 182 -11.83 8.66 4.78
N GLY A 183 -12.25 7.51 5.30
CA GLY A 183 -13.53 7.36 6.01
C GLY A 183 -14.79 7.41 5.14
N VAL A 184 -14.65 7.33 3.81
CA VAL A 184 -15.77 7.32 2.87
C VAL A 184 -16.23 5.90 2.55
N THR A 185 -17.48 5.77 2.11
CA THR A 185 -18.12 4.52 1.71
C THR A 185 -17.52 3.95 0.42
N LEU A 186 -17.74 2.66 0.13
CA LEU A 186 -17.28 2.04 -1.11
C LEU A 186 -17.85 2.73 -2.37
N GLU A 187 -19.11 3.18 -2.32
CA GLU A 187 -19.74 3.92 -3.42
C GLU A 187 -19.04 5.27 -3.66
N GLU A 188 -18.75 6.02 -2.59
CA GLU A 188 -17.99 7.27 -2.66
C GLU A 188 -16.55 7.03 -3.15
N GLN A 189 -15.90 5.92 -2.76
CA GLN A 189 -14.59 5.55 -3.29
C GLN A 189 -14.63 5.37 -4.82
N HIS A 190 -15.65 4.70 -5.36
CA HIS A 190 -15.82 4.53 -6.80
C HIS A 190 -16.03 5.88 -7.51
N GLN A 191 -16.86 6.76 -6.95
CA GLN A 191 -17.10 8.09 -7.52
C GLN A 191 -15.81 8.92 -7.50
N LEU A 192 -15.15 9.03 -6.36
CA LEU A 192 -13.92 9.80 -6.19
C LEU A 192 -12.78 9.25 -7.06
N ALA A 193 -12.67 7.93 -7.23
CA ALA A 193 -11.71 7.33 -8.14
C ALA A 193 -12.00 7.70 -9.59
N SER A 194 -13.28 7.80 -9.97
CA SER A 194 -13.66 8.28 -11.30
C SER A 194 -13.34 9.77 -11.49
N ASP A 195 -13.58 10.57 -10.45
CA ASP A 195 -13.31 12.02 -10.47
C ASP A 195 -11.81 12.35 -10.56
N HIS A 196 -10.95 11.46 -10.08
CA HIS A 196 -9.49 11.60 -10.11
C HIS A 196 -8.81 10.62 -11.09
N ALA A 197 -9.55 10.14 -12.11
CA ALA A 197 -9.05 9.13 -13.05
C ALA A 197 -7.75 9.53 -13.76
N ASP A 198 -7.53 10.83 -13.95
CA ASP A 198 -6.35 11.42 -14.58
C ASP A 198 -5.06 11.32 -13.74
N ARG A 199 -5.18 11.04 -12.42
CA ARG A 199 -4.05 10.92 -11.50
C ARG A 199 -3.44 9.52 -11.47
N PHE A 200 -4.28 8.50 -11.66
CA PHE A 200 -3.85 7.10 -11.59
C PHE A 200 -2.89 6.75 -12.74
N GLY A 201 -1.70 6.31 -12.38
CA GLY A 201 -0.61 6.03 -13.32
C GLY A 201 0.16 7.28 -13.80
N GLU A 202 -0.23 8.48 -13.36
CA GLU A 202 0.50 9.73 -13.55
C GLU A 202 1.38 10.02 -12.34
N ASP A 203 0.76 10.37 -11.21
CA ASP A 203 1.42 10.64 -9.94
C ASP A 203 0.90 9.77 -8.79
N TRP A 204 -0.20 9.04 -9.01
CA TRP A 204 -0.72 8.01 -8.10
C TRP A 204 -0.48 6.62 -8.67
N ILE A 205 0.42 5.85 -8.07
CA ILE A 205 0.74 4.49 -8.51
C ILE A 205 0.09 3.50 -7.55
N VAL A 206 -0.95 2.82 -8.04
CA VAL A 206 -1.76 1.88 -7.27
C VAL A 206 -1.17 0.48 -7.35
N PHE A 207 -0.93 -0.13 -6.20
CA PHE A 207 -0.50 -1.52 -6.06
C PHE A 207 -1.71 -2.44 -5.86
N PRO A 208 -1.70 -3.65 -6.44
CA PRO A 208 -2.78 -4.60 -6.22
C PRO A 208 -2.70 -5.16 -4.80
N ASN A 209 -3.80 -5.05 -4.06
CA ASN A 209 -3.97 -5.70 -2.78
C ASN A 209 -5.34 -6.37 -2.71
N ALA A 210 -5.33 -7.70 -2.73
CA ALA A 210 -6.51 -8.53 -2.57
C ALA A 210 -6.73 -8.99 -1.12
N ALA A 211 -5.92 -8.56 -0.16
CA ALA A 211 -5.94 -9.08 1.20
C ALA A 211 -6.70 -8.18 2.20
N HIS A 212 -6.77 -6.86 1.96
CA HIS A 212 -7.56 -5.95 2.79
C HIS A 212 -8.07 -4.72 2.05
N GLY A 213 -9.07 -4.06 2.63
CA GLY A 213 -9.67 -2.83 2.12
C GLY A 213 -11.16 -2.70 2.45
N THR A 214 -11.74 -1.52 2.20
CA THR A 214 -13.17 -1.24 2.43
C THR A 214 -14.10 -2.17 1.63
N TRP A 215 -13.60 -2.72 0.53
CA TRP A 215 -14.32 -3.63 -0.36
C TRP A 215 -14.51 -5.05 0.21
N MET A 216 -13.80 -5.45 1.27
CA MET A 216 -13.88 -6.83 1.81
C MET A 216 -15.28 -7.24 2.27
N GLU A 217 -16.07 -6.27 2.72
CA GLU A 217 -17.43 -6.48 3.25
C GLU A 217 -18.51 -6.35 2.18
N ALA A 218 -18.13 -6.09 0.92
CA ALA A 218 -19.07 -5.85 -0.16
C ALA A 218 -19.76 -7.14 -0.63
N GLU A 219 -21.08 -7.07 -0.84
CA GLU A 219 -21.81 -8.18 -1.43
C GLU A 219 -21.47 -8.38 -2.91
N LEU A 220 -21.17 -9.63 -3.29
CA LEU A 220 -20.97 -9.99 -4.68
C LEU A 220 -22.29 -9.93 -5.46
N ARG A 221 -22.23 -9.41 -6.69
CA ARG A 221 -23.39 -9.27 -7.59
C ARG A 221 -23.35 -10.40 -8.65
N PRO A 222 -24.06 -11.53 -8.45
CA PRO A 222 -24.01 -12.64 -9.38
C PRO A 222 -24.68 -12.29 -10.72
N TRP A 223 -24.25 -12.94 -11.79
CA TRP A 223 -24.98 -12.91 -13.05
C TRP A 223 -26.34 -13.60 -12.90
N GLU A 224 -27.42 -12.92 -13.29
CA GLU A 224 -28.77 -13.50 -13.35
C GLU A 224 -28.97 -14.23 -14.68
N ALA A 225 -28.72 -15.54 -14.68
CA ALA A 225 -28.94 -16.38 -15.85
C ALA A 225 -30.41 -16.35 -16.30
N PRO A 226 -30.71 -16.17 -17.60
CA PRO A 226 -32.07 -16.29 -18.11
C PRO A 226 -32.66 -17.66 -17.75
N LYS A 227 -33.89 -17.68 -17.25
CA LYS A 227 -34.58 -18.96 -17.00
C LYS A 227 -34.77 -19.69 -18.34
N PRO A 228 -34.40 -20.97 -18.44
CA PRO A 228 -34.71 -21.76 -19.63
C PRO A 228 -36.23 -21.75 -19.86
N ARG A 229 -36.63 -21.56 -21.12
CA ARG A 229 -38.04 -21.60 -21.55
C ARG A 229 -38.58 -23.02 -21.50
#